data_AF-A0A2G7G9T7-F1
#
_entry.id   AF-A0A2G7G9T7-F1
#
_cell.length_a   1.000
_cell.length_b   1.000
_cell.length_c   1.000
_cell.angle_alpha   90.00
_cell.angle_beta   90.00
_cell.angle_gamma   90.00
#
_symmetry.space_group_name_H-M   'P 1'
#
loop_
_entity.id
_entity.type
_entity.pdbx_description
1 polymer ?
#
loop_
_entity_poly.entity_id
_entity_poly.type
_entity_poly.pdbx_seq_one_letter_code
_entity_poly.pdbx_strand_id
1 'polypeptide(L)'
;MILFPRYHLFEIGDQSWCPEWMRAYIQSYLTRVWNLHIPPFSKAPPGGVAADLILEHITDPDSFTFVDLCAGAGGPTGTLEHVLNAKLRAEGKSAARFVLTDLHPRLEEWSAISRRQENISFVAEPMDAAKCERVAPTNRKECRIFNLCFHHFDDLLASTILRKATESADSFM
;
A
#
# COMPACT_ATOMS: atom_id res chain seq x y z
N MET A 1 5.00 28.56 5.03
CA MET A 1 5.10 28.90 6.46
C MET A 1 4.21 27.93 7.22
N ILE A 2 4.78 27.10 8.10
CA ILE A 2 4.00 26.16 8.91
C ILE A 2 3.46 26.96 10.11
N LEU A 3 2.13 27.04 10.24
CA LEU A 3 1.46 27.86 11.27
C LEU A 3 1.43 27.18 12.65
N PHE A 4 1.50 25.85 12.70
CA PHE A 4 1.50 25.03 13.92
C PHE A 4 2.37 23.78 13.74
N PRO A 5 3.02 23.27 14.80
CA PRO A 5 3.75 22.00 14.71
C PRO A 5 2.81 20.84 14.36
N ARG A 6 3.37 19.78 13.77
CA ARG A 6 2.62 18.53 13.53
C ARG A 6 2.23 17.92 14.88
N TYR A 7 0.93 17.69 15.10
CA TYR A 7 0.48 16.86 16.21
C TYR A 7 0.55 15.39 15.77
N HIS A 8 1.42 14.63 16.43
CA HIS A 8 1.43 13.18 16.31
C HIS A 8 0.48 12.61 17.36
N LEU A 9 -0.78 12.44 16.94
CA LEU A 9 -1.82 11.80 17.74
C LEU A 9 -1.77 10.29 17.53
N PHE A 10 -2.42 9.53 18.42
CA PHE A 10 -2.51 8.08 18.31
C PHE A 10 -3.86 7.67 17.72
N GLU A 11 -3.88 6.54 17.01
CA GLU A 11 -5.12 5.85 16.69
C GLU A 11 -5.46 4.81 17.76
N ILE A 12 -6.75 4.61 17.99
CA ILE A 12 -7.23 3.54 18.88
C ILE A 12 -6.76 2.18 18.36
N GLY A 13 -6.72 1.99 17.03
CA GLY A 13 -6.25 0.76 16.39
C GLY A 13 -4.82 0.37 16.77
N ASP A 14 -3.95 1.35 17.01
CA ASP A 14 -2.51 1.14 17.27
C ASP A 14 -2.22 0.71 18.70
N GLN A 15 -3.18 0.90 19.62
CA GLN A 15 -2.93 0.66 21.04
C GLN A 15 -2.87 -0.82 21.34
N SER A 16 -1.89 -1.25 22.17
CA SER A 16 -1.69 -2.66 22.53
C SER A 16 -2.92 -3.31 23.18
N TRP A 17 -3.77 -2.52 23.84
CA TRP A 17 -5.02 -2.94 24.47
C TRP A 17 -6.23 -2.97 23.53
N CYS A 18 -6.10 -2.47 22.29
CA CYS A 18 -7.20 -2.43 21.34
C CYS A 18 -7.63 -3.85 20.94
N PRO A 19 -8.92 -4.20 21.07
CA PRO A 19 -9.39 -5.53 20.72
C PRO A 19 -9.17 -5.84 19.23
N GLU A 20 -8.76 -7.07 18.93
CA GLU A 20 -8.45 -7.48 17.56
C GLU A 20 -9.63 -7.32 16.59
N TRP A 21 -10.85 -7.63 17.04
CA TRP A 21 -12.06 -7.44 16.23
C TRP A 21 -12.28 -5.96 15.85
N MET A 22 -11.87 -5.02 16.71
CA MET A 22 -12.01 -3.59 16.46
C MET A 22 -10.99 -3.12 15.43
N ARG A 23 -9.73 -3.55 15.56
CA ARG A 23 -8.69 -3.34 14.53
C ARG A 23 -9.14 -3.90 13.19
N ALA A 24 -9.68 -5.11 13.20
CA ALA A 24 -10.20 -5.77 12.01
C ALA A 24 -11.31 -4.99 11.34
N TYR A 25 -12.25 -4.46 12.13
CA TYR A 25 -13.32 -3.62 11.65
C TYR A 25 -12.82 -2.28 11.06
N ILE A 26 -11.91 -1.59 11.76
CA ILE A 26 -11.31 -0.32 11.31
C ILE A 26 -10.63 -0.53 9.95
N GLN A 27 -9.77 -1.55 9.82
CA GLN A 27 -9.05 -1.83 8.57
C GLN A 27 -10.01 -2.23 7.44
N SER A 28 -11.06 -3.02 7.74
CA SER A 28 -12.09 -3.39 6.75
C SER A 28 -12.88 -2.18 6.27
N TYR A 29 -13.26 -1.29 7.19
CA TYR A 29 -13.95 -0.04 6.87
C TYR A 29 -13.08 0.87 6.00
N LEU A 30 -11.81 1.08 6.36
CA LEU A 30 -10.87 1.88 5.57
C LEU A 30 -10.63 1.28 4.18
N THR A 31 -10.50 -0.05 4.08
CA THR A 31 -10.44 -0.77 2.80
C THR A 31 -11.69 -0.49 1.96
N ARG A 32 -12.88 -0.49 2.57
CA ARG A 32 -14.12 -0.15 1.87
C ARG A 32 -14.11 1.30 1.36
N VAL A 33 -13.63 2.25 2.17
CA VAL A 33 -13.54 3.67 1.78
C VAL A 33 -12.57 3.87 0.61
N TRP A 34 -11.40 3.24 0.63
CA TRP A 34 -10.44 3.26 -0.49
C TRP A 34 -11.02 2.78 -1.82
N ASN A 35 -11.98 1.86 -1.74
CA ASN A 35 -12.59 1.19 -2.88
C ASN A 35 -14.02 1.68 -3.16
N LEU A 36 -14.49 2.69 -2.42
CA LEU A 36 -15.84 3.22 -2.58
C LEU A 36 -15.88 4.18 -3.77
N HIS A 37 -16.74 3.85 -4.73
CA HIS A 37 -17.06 4.71 -5.85
C HIS A 37 -18.50 5.22 -5.70
N ILE A 38 -18.67 6.54 -5.70
CA ILE A 38 -19.98 7.20 -5.52
C ILE A 38 -20.27 8.07 -6.75
N PRO A 39 -20.94 7.55 -7.79
CA PRO A 39 -21.49 8.37 -8.87
C PRO A 39 -22.65 9.25 -8.36
N PRO A 40 -22.80 10.49 -8.86
CA PRO A 40 -21.94 11.20 -9.83
C PRO A 40 -20.77 11.97 -9.17
N PHE A 41 -20.59 11.86 -7.86
CA PHE A 41 -19.65 12.68 -7.07
C PHE A 41 -18.17 12.30 -7.21
N SER A 42 -17.88 11.10 -7.73
CA SER A 42 -16.52 10.63 -8.01
C SER A 42 -16.46 9.93 -9.35
N LYS A 43 -15.34 10.08 -10.09
CA LYS A 43 -15.11 9.39 -11.38
C LYS A 43 -14.55 7.99 -11.24
N ALA A 44 -13.80 7.76 -10.16
CA ALA A 44 -13.17 6.49 -9.79
C ALA A 44 -13.13 6.39 -8.27
N PRO A 45 -12.99 5.19 -7.68
CA PRO A 45 -12.63 5.06 -6.27
C PRO A 45 -11.23 5.67 -6.02
N PRO A 46 -10.91 6.11 -4.78
CA PRO A 46 -9.59 6.66 -4.46
C PRO A 46 -8.41 5.76 -4.89
N GLY A 47 -8.52 4.44 -4.73
CA GLY A 47 -7.49 3.51 -5.22
C GLY A 47 -7.32 3.51 -6.75
N GLY A 48 -8.39 3.79 -7.51
CA GLY A 48 -8.32 3.95 -8.95
C GLY A 48 -7.64 5.26 -9.36
N VAL A 49 -7.86 6.35 -8.62
CA VAL A 49 -7.15 7.62 -8.84
C VAL A 49 -5.64 7.45 -8.59
N ALA A 50 -5.26 6.70 -7.56
CA ALA A 50 -3.87 6.38 -7.31
C ALA A 50 -3.23 5.54 -8.43
N ALA A 51 -3.98 4.63 -9.06
CA ALA A 51 -3.50 3.88 -10.24
C ALA A 51 -3.24 4.79 -11.44
N ASP A 52 -4.05 5.83 -11.62
CA ASP A 52 -3.89 6.82 -12.68
C ASP A 52 -2.61 7.64 -12.47
N LEU A 53 -2.32 8.03 -11.22
CA LEU A 53 -1.09 8.73 -10.87
C LEU A 53 0.17 7.88 -11.09
N ILE A 54 0.09 6.57 -10.81
CA ILE A 54 1.20 5.64 -11.12
C ILE A 54 1.50 5.64 -12.62
N LEU A 55 0.48 5.56 -13.47
CA LEU A 55 0.67 5.59 -14.93
C LEU A 55 1.19 6.92 -15.44
N GLU A 56 0.78 8.03 -14.82
CA GLU A 56 1.20 9.36 -15.22
C GLU A 56 2.65 9.68 -14.82
N HIS A 57 3.09 9.21 -13.66
CA HIS A 57 4.35 9.66 -13.04
C HIS A 57 5.45 8.60 -12.93
N ILE A 58 5.14 7.32 -13.12
CA ILE A 58 6.15 6.26 -13.14
C ILE A 58 6.40 5.81 -14.56
N THR A 59 7.66 5.91 -14.99
CA THR A 59 8.12 5.33 -16.25
C THR A 59 8.15 3.81 -16.16
N ASP A 60 7.55 3.13 -17.14
CA ASP A 60 7.47 1.67 -17.27
C ASP A 60 6.95 0.97 -15.99
N PRO A 61 5.72 1.29 -15.53
CA PRO A 61 5.21 0.76 -14.27
C PRO A 61 5.00 -0.77 -14.31
N ASP A 62 4.91 -1.37 -15.50
CA ASP A 62 4.88 -2.82 -15.68
C ASP A 62 6.20 -3.52 -15.35
N SER A 63 7.31 -2.76 -15.26
CA SER A 63 8.61 -3.27 -14.79
C SER A 63 8.74 -3.35 -13.27
N PHE A 64 7.78 -2.79 -12.52
CA PHE A 64 7.82 -2.67 -11.07
C PHE A 64 7.09 -3.80 -10.33
N THR A 65 7.60 -4.09 -9.14
CA THR A 65 6.86 -4.72 -8.05
C THR A 65 6.59 -3.64 -7.02
N PHE A 66 5.31 -3.33 -6.81
CA PHE A 66 4.84 -2.38 -5.81
C PHE A 66 4.71 -3.08 -4.46
N VAL A 67 5.51 -2.68 -3.49
CA VAL A 67 5.52 -3.26 -2.15
C VAL A 67 4.76 -2.32 -1.23
N ASP A 68 3.57 -2.74 -0.82
CA ASP A 68 2.70 -1.97 0.08
C ASP A 68 3.17 -2.19 1.52
N LEU A 69 3.83 -1.16 2.07
CA LEU A 69 4.31 -1.17 3.44
C LEU A 69 3.22 -0.59 4.35
N CYS A 70 2.83 -1.37 5.35
CA CYS A 70 1.70 -1.08 6.24
C CYS A 70 0.35 -1.26 5.54
N ALA A 71 0.21 -2.36 4.80
CA ALA A 71 -0.95 -2.64 3.97
C ALA A 71 -2.25 -2.87 4.76
N GLY A 72 -2.18 -3.13 6.07
CA GLY A 72 -3.32 -3.50 6.92
C GLY A 72 -4.09 -4.68 6.32
N ALA A 73 -5.39 -4.53 6.09
CA ALA A 73 -6.22 -5.54 5.43
C ALA A 73 -6.11 -5.57 3.89
N GLY A 74 -5.16 -4.84 3.29
CA GLY A 74 -4.94 -4.75 1.84
C GLY A 74 -5.48 -3.49 1.16
N GLY A 75 -6.08 -2.58 1.94
CA GLY A 75 -6.38 -1.19 1.58
C GLY A 75 -6.76 -0.94 0.09
N PRO A 76 -6.05 -0.04 -0.61
CA PRO A 76 -6.30 0.22 -2.02
C PRO A 76 -5.59 -0.76 -2.97
N THR A 77 -4.69 -1.63 -2.49
CA THR A 77 -3.77 -2.42 -3.33
C THR A 77 -4.51 -3.29 -4.34
N GLY A 78 -5.62 -3.91 -3.92
CA GLY A 78 -6.46 -4.70 -4.82
C GLY A 78 -7.03 -3.89 -5.98
N THR A 79 -7.52 -2.67 -5.72
CA THR A 79 -8.02 -1.78 -6.77
C THR A 79 -6.90 -1.19 -7.61
N LEU A 80 -5.77 -0.84 -6.99
CA LEU A 80 -4.55 -0.39 -7.67
C LEU A 80 -4.12 -1.41 -8.72
N GLU A 81 -3.93 -2.67 -8.31
CA GLU A 81 -3.56 -3.77 -9.21
C GLU A 81 -4.56 -3.90 -10.36
N HIS A 82 -5.85 -3.97 -10.03
CA HIS A 82 -6.89 -4.20 -11.03
C HIS A 82 -6.92 -3.11 -12.09
N VAL A 83 -6.94 -1.84 -11.66
CA VAL A 83 -7.06 -0.68 -12.55
C VAL A 83 -5.77 -0.47 -13.34
N LEU A 84 -4.61 -0.54 -12.68
CA LEU A 84 -3.31 -0.37 -13.33
C LEU A 84 -3.09 -1.45 -14.40
N ASN A 85 -3.27 -2.72 -14.03
CA ASN A 85 -3.03 -3.81 -14.96
C ASN A 85 -4.09 -3.90 -16.07
N ALA A 86 -5.32 -3.44 -15.86
CA ALA A 86 -6.28 -3.31 -16.94
C ALA A 86 -5.81 -2.32 -18.02
N LYS A 87 -5.25 -1.18 -17.60
CA LYS A 87 -4.72 -0.16 -18.52
C LYS A 87 -3.44 -0.63 -19.21
N LEU A 88 -2.52 -1.25 -18.48
CA LEU A 88 -1.30 -1.85 -19.06
C LEU A 88 -1.62 -2.91 -20.11
N ARG A 89 -2.59 -3.79 -19.84
CA ARG A 89 -3.05 -4.78 -20.83
C ARG A 89 -3.64 -4.14 -22.08
N ALA A 90 -4.38 -3.04 -21.94
CA ALA A 90 -4.91 -2.31 -23.09
C ALA A 90 -3.80 -1.69 -23.98
N GLU A 91 -2.64 -1.40 -23.40
CA GLU A 91 -1.43 -0.96 -24.11
C GLU A 91 -0.54 -2.12 -24.60
N GLY A 92 -0.94 -3.37 -24.38
CA GLY A 92 -0.15 -4.55 -24.72
C GLY A 92 1.10 -4.76 -23.84
N LYS A 93 1.15 -4.13 -22.66
CA LYS A 93 2.24 -4.26 -21.69
C LYS A 93 2.03 -5.43 -20.73
N SER A 94 3.11 -5.81 -20.05
CA SER A 94 3.07 -6.83 -19.01
C SER A 94 2.35 -6.33 -17.75
N ALA A 95 1.99 -7.23 -16.84
CA ALA A 95 1.38 -6.84 -15.58
C ALA A 95 2.43 -6.35 -14.58
N ALA A 96 2.14 -5.22 -13.92
CA ALA A 96 2.79 -4.85 -12.68
C ALA A 96 2.43 -5.84 -11.57
N ARG A 97 3.36 -6.02 -10.62
CA ARG A 97 3.17 -6.92 -9.47
C ARG A 97 2.99 -6.13 -8.19
N PHE A 98 2.33 -6.71 -7.21
CA PHE A 98 2.09 -6.11 -5.91
C PHE A 98 2.41 -7.10 -4.79
N VAL A 99 2.98 -6.61 -3.70
CA VAL A 99 3.26 -7.40 -2.50
C VAL A 99 2.73 -6.68 -1.28
N LEU A 100 1.86 -7.35 -0.51
CA LEU A 100 1.34 -6.84 0.75
C LEU A 100 2.30 -7.17 1.89
N THR A 101 2.63 -6.16 2.70
CA THR A 101 3.49 -6.31 3.88
C THR A 101 2.97 -5.43 5.02
N ASP A 102 3.09 -5.91 6.25
CA ASP A 102 2.64 -5.19 7.43
C ASP A 102 3.38 -5.70 8.68
N LEU A 103 3.47 -4.87 9.71
CA LEU A 103 3.95 -5.29 11.02
C LEU A 103 2.98 -6.29 11.68
N HIS A 104 1.70 -6.23 11.31
CA HIS A 104 0.62 -7.12 11.77
C HIS A 104 -0.13 -7.74 10.57
N PRO A 105 0.45 -8.77 9.90
CA PRO A 105 -0.13 -9.38 8.71
C PRO A 105 -1.57 -9.87 8.86
N ARG A 106 -2.42 -9.54 7.87
CA ARG A 106 -3.84 -9.94 7.81
C ARG A 106 -4.04 -11.09 6.84
N LEU A 107 -3.58 -12.28 7.27
CA LEU A 107 -3.41 -13.44 6.37
C LEU A 107 -4.70 -13.94 5.73
N GLU A 108 -5.84 -13.88 6.43
CA GLU A 108 -7.13 -14.32 5.88
C GLU A 108 -7.56 -13.43 4.71
N GLU A 109 -7.51 -12.11 4.93
CA GLU A 109 -7.84 -11.10 3.94
C GLU A 109 -6.87 -11.14 2.76
N TRP A 110 -5.56 -11.19 3.02
CA TRP A 110 -4.53 -11.24 1.98
C TRP A 110 -4.63 -12.52 1.15
N SER A 111 -4.89 -13.67 1.79
CA SER A 111 -5.14 -14.92 1.07
C SER A 111 -6.40 -14.85 0.20
N ALA A 112 -7.44 -14.13 0.63
CA ALA A 112 -8.62 -13.91 -0.20
C ALA A 112 -8.33 -13.01 -1.41
N ILE A 113 -7.50 -11.97 -1.24
CA ILE A 113 -7.05 -11.07 -2.32
C ILE A 113 -6.19 -11.83 -3.33
N SER A 114 -5.13 -12.50 -2.90
CA SER A 114 -4.20 -13.23 -3.77
C SER A 114 -4.84 -14.38 -4.53
N ARG A 115 -5.90 -15.01 -3.99
CA ARG A 115 -6.68 -16.01 -4.73
C ARG A 115 -7.51 -15.43 -5.87
N ARG A 116 -7.88 -14.15 -5.78
CA ARG A 116 -8.68 -13.45 -6.80
C ARG A 116 -7.82 -12.69 -7.80
N GLN A 117 -6.60 -12.31 -7.42
CA GLN A 117 -5.71 -11.46 -8.20
C GLN A 117 -4.31 -12.07 -8.27
N GLU A 118 -3.97 -12.65 -9.42
CA GLU A 118 -2.71 -13.38 -9.64
C GLU A 118 -1.44 -12.52 -9.50
N ASN A 119 -1.57 -11.20 -9.65
CA ASN A 119 -0.45 -10.26 -9.55
C ASN A 119 -0.23 -9.74 -8.13
N ILE A 120 -0.98 -10.22 -7.14
CA ILE A 120 -0.84 -9.84 -5.73
C ILE A 120 -0.34 -11.05 -4.93
N SER A 121 0.84 -10.89 -4.32
CA SER A 121 1.33 -11.80 -3.28
C SER A 121 1.47 -11.05 -1.94
N PHE A 122 1.95 -11.74 -0.91
CA PHE A 122 2.16 -11.15 0.41
C PHE A 122 3.32 -11.81 1.14
N VAL A 123 3.89 -11.10 2.12
CA VAL A 123 4.84 -11.66 3.09
C VAL A 123 4.08 -12.01 4.36
N ALA A 124 4.00 -13.29 4.69
CA ALA A 124 3.18 -13.75 5.83
C ALA A 124 3.76 -13.37 7.19
N GLU A 125 5.07 -13.15 7.26
CA GLU A 125 5.77 -12.76 8.49
C GLU A 125 5.65 -11.25 8.75
N PRO A 126 5.60 -10.83 10.02
CA PRO A 126 5.67 -9.42 10.40
C PRO A 126 6.83 -8.68 9.74
N MET A 127 6.53 -7.55 9.11
CA MET A 127 7.50 -6.71 8.42
C MET A 127 7.56 -5.31 9.04
N ASP A 128 8.66 -5.02 9.74
CA ASP A 128 8.98 -3.68 10.20
C ASP A 128 9.44 -2.83 9.00
N ALA A 129 8.64 -1.82 8.63
CA ALA A 129 8.93 -0.94 7.50
C ALA A 129 10.28 -0.21 7.63
N ALA A 130 10.75 0.05 8.85
CA ALA A 130 12.05 0.68 9.08
C ALA A 130 13.24 -0.25 8.82
N LYS A 131 12.97 -1.56 8.68
CA LYS A 131 13.96 -2.62 8.45
C LYS A 131 13.68 -3.42 7.16
N CYS A 132 12.72 -2.97 6.35
CA CYS A 132 12.37 -3.65 5.12
C CYS A 132 13.57 -3.65 4.16
N GLU A 133 14.08 -4.84 3.87
CA GLU A 133 14.99 -5.08 2.76
C GLU A 133 14.20 -5.31 1.48
N ARG A 134 14.90 -5.46 0.34
CA ARG A 134 14.28 -5.74 -0.95
C ARG A 134 13.44 -7.01 -0.90
N VAL A 135 12.19 -6.88 -1.34
CA VAL A 135 11.19 -7.95 -1.47
C VAL A 135 10.99 -8.34 -2.93
N ALA A 136 11.13 -7.38 -3.86
CA ALA A 136 10.99 -7.64 -5.28
C ALA A 136 12.08 -8.61 -5.79
N PRO A 137 11.74 -9.50 -6.74
CA PRO A 137 12.74 -10.35 -7.38
C PRO A 137 13.76 -9.51 -8.16
N THR A 138 14.98 -10.02 -8.31
CA THR A 138 16.13 -9.30 -8.91
C THR A 138 15.91 -8.83 -10.36
N ASN A 139 14.95 -9.42 -11.07
CA ASN A 139 14.61 -9.04 -12.44
C ASN A 139 13.50 -7.97 -12.55
N ARG A 140 13.08 -7.38 -11.42
CA ARG A 140 12.07 -6.31 -11.37
C ARG A 140 12.53 -5.17 -10.48
N LYS A 141 12.07 -3.98 -10.80
CA LYS A 141 12.26 -2.82 -9.92
C LYS A 141 11.33 -2.92 -8.71
N GLU A 142 11.73 -2.38 -7.58
CA GLU A 142 10.92 -2.27 -6.36
C GLU A 142 10.46 -0.82 -6.18
N CYS A 143 9.15 -0.61 -6.07
CA CYS A 143 8.57 0.66 -5.64
C CYS A 143 7.83 0.43 -4.32
N ARG A 144 8.25 1.10 -3.23
CA ARG A 144 7.57 1.02 -1.94
C ARG A 144 6.42 2.01 -1.89
N ILE A 145 5.21 1.54 -1.68
CA ILE A 145 4.02 2.40 -1.62
C ILE A 145 3.55 2.50 -0.17
N PHE A 146 3.16 3.70 0.25
CA PHE A 146 2.73 3.99 1.62
C PHE A 146 1.30 4.54 1.63
N ASN A 147 0.31 3.66 1.74
CA ASN A 147 -1.10 4.04 1.63
C ASN A 147 -1.66 4.54 2.98
N LEU A 148 -1.72 5.87 3.15
CA LEU A 148 -2.30 6.55 4.32
C LEU A 148 -1.68 6.11 5.67
N CYS A 149 -0.43 5.65 5.73
CA CYS A 149 0.13 5.08 6.96
C CYS A 149 1.04 6.03 7.77
N PHE A 150 1.55 7.12 7.18
CA PHE A 150 2.58 7.96 7.82
C PHE A 150 2.13 8.67 9.10
N HIS A 151 0.82 8.78 9.33
CA HIS A 151 0.29 9.39 10.55
C HIS A 151 0.55 8.54 11.80
N HIS A 152 0.82 7.23 11.64
CA HIS A 152 1.22 6.34 12.74
C HIS A 152 2.64 6.63 13.26
N PHE A 153 3.49 7.28 12.46
CA PHE A 153 4.91 7.42 12.77
C PHE A 153 5.25 8.79 13.37
N ASP A 154 6.16 8.78 14.34
CA ASP A 154 6.85 10.01 14.74
C ASP A 154 7.84 10.44 13.64
N ASP A 155 8.41 11.64 13.78
CA ASP A 155 9.30 12.19 12.76
C ASP A 155 10.57 11.35 12.58
N LEU A 156 11.06 10.75 13.65
CA LEU A 156 12.28 9.93 13.62
C LEU A 156 12.03 8.62 12.88
N LEU A 157 10.94 7.93 13.19
CA LEU A 157 10.54 6.68 12.56
C LEU A 157 10.18 6.89 11.09
N ALA A 158 9.40 7.92 10.76
CA ALA A 158 9.08 8.27 9.37
C ALA A 158 10.35 8.54 8.54
N SER A 159 11.29 9.32 9.09
CA SER A 159 12.59 9.58 8.46
C SER A 159 13.40 8.30 8.25
N THR A 160 13.36 7.38 9.21
CA THR A 160 14.05 6.09 9.14
C THR A 160 13.46 5.21 8.03
N ILE A 161 12.13 5.14 7.93
CA ILE A 161 11.43 4.38 6.88
C ILE A 161 11.76 4.91 5.49
N LEU A 162 11.69 6.24 5.29
CA LEU A 162 11.98 6.87 3.99
C LEU A 162 13.46 6.72 3.61
N ARG A 163 14.38 6.84 4.56
CA ARG A 163 15.79 6.53 4.36
C ARG A 163 15.95 5.09 3.89
N LYS A 164 15.34 4.14 4.59
CA LYS A 164 15.46 2.71 4.26
C LYS A 164 14.90 2.40 2.87
N ALA A 165 13.78 3.02 2.49
CA ALA A 165 13.22 2.92 1.14
C ALA A 165 14.20 3.43 0.08
N THR A 166 14.84 4.56 0.33
CA THR A 166 15.85 5.15 -0.58
C THR A 166 17.10 4.28 -0.71
N GLU A 167 17.52 3.62 0.37
CA GLU A 167 18.75 2.82 0.40
C GLU A 167 18.61 1.43 -0.24
N SER A 168 17.39 0.86 -0.29
CA SER A 168 17.19 -0.56 -0.64
C SER A 168 16.14 -0.84 -1.73
N ALA A 169 15.31 0.13 -2.10
CA ALA A 169 14.38 0.04 -3.23
C ALA A 169 14.81 0.91 -4.41
N ASP A 170 14.14 0.76 -5.56
CA ASP A 170 14.39 1.59 -6.75
C ASP A 170 13.56 2.87 -6.76
N SER A 171 12.45 2.89 -6.01
CA SER A 171 11.52 4.01 -5.89
C SER A 171 10.64 3.87 -4.64
N PHE A 172 9.98 4.95 -4.25
CA PHE A 172 8.90 4.94 -3.27
C PHE A 172 7.87 6.03 -3.57
N MET A 173 6.65 5.89 -3.04
CA MET A 173 5.58 6.89 -3.08
C MET A 173 4.69 6.86 -1.85
#